data_AF-A0AA36DN34-F1
#
_entry.id   AF-A0AA36DN34-F1
#
_cell.length_a   1.000
_cell.length_b   1.000
_cell.length_c   1.000
_cell.angle_alpha   90.00
_cell.angle_beta   90.00
_cell.angle_gamma   90.00
#
_symmetry.space_group_name_H-M   'P 1'
#
loop_
_entity.id
_entity.type
_entity.pdbx_description
1 polymer ?
#
loop_
_entity_poly.entity_id
_entity_poly.type
_entity_poly.pdbx_seq_one_letter_code
_entity_poly.pdbx_strand_id
1 'polypeptide(L)'
;MGEVSSDRSKLSQKKKCIRIGCIIAALVIVCLVVSIAIYLTITIAPEESQKLGGKNKTVLPEATSSKTANFTEEEKYGYQSATTSTKAPFTDVFSHLTGSTIGILPVSQCPRAAKYGKGPPSKCTMPSDPNNLPPSGIKKWFTKETFNDLFPFANLGWGSNPCFPYSYESFVIAARYFPNFGTSSPNSIFTPMENTRRDLAAFFAHAVQETGENNAALYSGRSPSDASDCFYRGGFYNWFEGGPVSSFLDQSSPGYDPKDGAKCIGAGRYCVAAPDISYFYPCSNGTDGKFYKGCYFGRGAIQISYNYNYGQFMDFLKTKNITVDLLKEPNLIMTNMNPPLAMLASLWFYMTPQPPKPAMHDIVMGTWNSGPRNAAAGYTGPIFGPTSLIINNECNGEDKDEPGGPGESRRIKAFKWFCSYFGVPAGADKVLTCKDMPVKLDALRYKYSYQPDWSSTWREEPCNCAPAGYGGLIPYFDPAYYPQEFVQMNERNRLRCVASVYDNPSMYSLNNFTSPCLNH
;
A
#
# COMPACT_ATOMS: atom_id res chain seq x y z
N MET A 1 -6.24 -33.12 -69.18
CA MET A 1 -7.44 -32.28 -68.89
C MET A 1 -7.81 -32.50 -67.44
N GLY A 2 -7.08 -31.81 -66.57
CA GLY A 2 -7.34 -31.77 -65.14
C GLY A 2 -8.05 -30.47 -64.76
N GLU A 3 -8.37 -30.38 -63.47
CA GLU A 3 -8.60 -29.14 -62.72
C GLU A 3 -9.84 -28.29 -63.06
N VAL A 4 -11.04 -28.75 -62.68
CA VAL A 4 -12.17 -27.81 -62.44
C VAL A 4 -13.02 -28.16 -61.19
N SER A 5 -12.87 -29.33 -60.57
CA SER A 5 -13.76 -29.79 -59.49
C SER A 5 -13.36 -29.35 -58.06
N SER A 6 -12.07 -29.08 -57.82
CA SER A 6 -11.52 -28.81 -56.46
C SER A 6 -11.75 -27.38 -55.96
N ASP A 7 -11.97 -26.41 -56.86
CA ASP A 7 -11.97 -24.98 -56.50
C ASP A 7 -13.33 -24.44 -56.03
N ARG A 8 -14.44 -25.06 -56.47
CA ARG A 8 -15.79 -24.65 -56.05
C ARG A 8 -16.11 -25.00 -54.59
N SER A 9 -15.53 -26.08 -54.04
CA SER A 9 -15.75 -26.46 -52.64
C SER A 9 -15.01 -25.53 -51.67
N LYS A 10 -13.76 -25.17 -51.99
CA LYS A 10 -12.93 -24.25 -51.20
C LYS A 10 -13.49 -22.82 -51.19
N LEU A 11 -14.04 -22.35 -52.29
CA LEU A 11 -14.66 -21.01 -52.38
C LEU A 11 -15.99 -20.91 -51.59
N SER A 12 -16.76 -22.00 -51.55
CA SER A 12 -18.00 -22.11 -50.74
C SER A 12 -17.71 -22.11 -49.24
N GLN A 13 -16.64 -22.80 -48.83
CA GLN A 13 -16.23 -22.91 -47.43
C GLN A 13 -15.61 -21.60 -46.90
N LYS A 14 -14.82 -20.89 -47.71
CA LYS A 14 -14.33 -19.53 -47.40
C LYS A 14 -15.46 -18.52 -47.24
N LYS A 15 -16.48 -18.56 -48.10
CA LYS A 15 -17.66 -17.66 -48.00
C LYS A 15 -18.52 -17.95 -46.75
N LYS A 16 -18.59 -19.21 -46.29
CA LYS A 16 -19.23 -19.57 -45.02
C LYS A 16 -18.45 -19.07 -43.80
N CYS A 17 -17.12 -19.21 -43.77
CA CYS A 17 -16.30 -18.69 -42.67
C CYS A 17 -16.33 -17.15 -42.57
N ILE A 18 -16.34 -16.44 -43.70
CA ILE A 18 -16.45 -14.97 -43.70
C ILE A 18 -17.84 -14.51 -43.21
N ARG A 19 -18.92 -15.21 -43.60
CA ARG A 19 -20.27 -14.91 -43.07
C ARG A 19 -20.38 -15.17 -41.57
N ILE A 20 -19.81 -16.26 -41.05
CA ILE A 20 -19.83 -16.57 -39.61
C ILE A 20 -18.97 -15.57 -38.83
N GLY A 21 -17.79 -15.19 -39.35
CA GLY A 21 -16.93 -14.17 -38.74
C GLY A 21 -17.59 -12.79 -38.68
N CYS A 22 -18.31 -12.37 -39.73
CA CYS A 22 -19.07 -11.12 -39.72
C CYS A 22 -20.27 -11.14 -38.75
N ILE A 23 -20.94 -12.29 -38.58
CA ILE A 23 -22.04 -12.45 -37.62
C ILE A 23 -21.53 -12.40 -36.17
N ILE A 24 -20.38 -13.00 -35.89
CA ILE A 24 -19.74 -12.95 -34.55
C ILE A 24 -19.27 -11.52 -34.26
N ALA A 25 -18.66 -10.82 -35.21
CA ALA A 25 -18.26 -9.43 -35.04
C ALA A 25 -19.47 -8.50 -34.80
N ALA A 26 -20.59 -8.73 -35.50
CA ALA A 26 -21.82 -7.97 -35.29
C ALA A 26 -22.45 -8.25 -33.91
N LEU A 27 -22.43 -9.50 -33.43
CA LEU A 27 -22.91 -9.87 -32.09
C LEU A 27 -22.04 -9.27 -30.98
N VAL A 28 -20.72 -9.21 -31.16
CA VAL A 28 -19.80 -8.56 -30.21
C VAL A 28 -20.04 -7.05 -30.16
N ILE A 29 -20.30 -6.41 -31.30
CA ILE A 29 -20.63 -4.97 -31.35
C ILE A 29 -21.99 -4.70 -30.70
N VAL A 30 -23.01 -5.54 -30.92
CA VAL A 30 -24.32 -5.40 -30.26
C VAL A 30 -24.20 -5.60 -28.75
N CYS A 31 -23.41 -6.57 -28.28
CA CYS A 31 -23.14 -6.73 -26.84
C CYS A 31 -22.41 -5.52 -26.24
N LEU A 32 -21.43 -4.96 -26.94
CA LEU A 32 -20.71 -3.74 -26.50
C LEU A 32 -21.64 -2.52 -26.44
N VAL A 33 -22.53 -2.34 -27.42
CA VAL A 33 -23.49 -1.24 -27.43
C VAL A 33 -24.55 -1.39 -26.33
N VAL A 34 -25.00 -2.62 -26.04
CA VAL A 34 -25.93 -2.90 -24.94
C VAL A 34 -25.25 -2.71 -23.57
N SER A 35 -23.99 -3.12 -23.41
CA SER A 35 -23.22 -2.87 -22.18
C SER A 35 -22.96 -1.39 -21.94
N ILE A 36 -22.69 -0.60 -22.99
CA ILE A 36 -22.52 0.86 -22.89
C ILE A 36 -23.87 1.54 -22.57
N ALA A 37 -24.98 1.09 -23.15
CA ALA A 37 -26.31 1.63 -22.86
C ALA A 37 -26.77 1.34 -21.41
N ILE A 38 -26.43 0.17 -20.86
CA ILE A 38 -26.68 -0.17 -19.44
C ILE A 38 -25.81 0.69 -18.51
N TYR A 39 -24.55 0.96 -18.90
CA TYR A 39 -23.66 1.82 -18.11
C TYR A 39 -24.10 3.30 -18.10
N LEU A 40 -24.67 3.80 -19.20
CA LEU A 40 -25.21 5.16 -19.31
C LEU A 40 -26.57 5.35 -18.62
N THR A 41 -27.36 4.30 -18.44
CA THR A 41 -28.65 4.37 -17.74
C THR A 41 -28.51 4.26 -16.21
N ILE A 42 -27.41 3.69 -15.71
CA ILE A 42 -27.11 3.64 -14.26
C ILE A 42 -26.48 4.95 -13.75
N THR A 43 -25.89 5.78 -14.63
CA THR A 43 -25.19 7.01 -14.26
C THR A 43 -26.03 8.28 -14.33
N ILE A 44 -27.32 8.20 -14.69
CA ILE A 44 -28.22 9.36 -14.74
C ILE A 44 -29.53 9.03 -13.99
N ALA A 45 -29.50 9.18 -12.67
CA ALA A 45 -30.68 9.38 -11.84
C ALA A 45 -30.48 10.70 -11.06
N PRO A 46 -31.29 11.75 -11.26
CA PRO A 46 -31.16 12.99 -10.51
C PRO A 46 -31.99 12.93 -9.22
N GLU A 47 -31.36 13.15 -8.07
CA GLU A 47 -32.09 13.54 -6.86
C GLU A 47 -32.36 15.05 -6.89
N GLU A 48 -33.63 15.39 -7.09
CA GLU A 48 -34.19 16.71 -6.82
C GLU A 48 -34.60 16.86 -5.35
N SER A 49 -34.65 18.13 -4.91
CA SER A 49 -35.21 18.70 -3.66
C SER A 49 -34.14 19.03 -2.59
N GLN A 50 -34.02 20.24 -2.01
CA GLN A 50 -34.88 21.42 -1.97
C GLN A 50 -34.05 22.73 -1.92
N LYS A 51 -34.57 23.77 -2.59
CA LYS A 51 -34.20 25.19 -2.42
C LYS A 51 -35.09 25.85 -1.36
N LEU A 52 -34.46 26.57 -0.43
CA LEU A 52 -34.94 27.75 0.31
C LEU A 52 -33.62 28.44 0.73
N GLY A 53 -33.22 29.65 0.38
CA GLY A 53 -33.91 30.91 0.11
C GLY A 53 -33.07 31.97 0.83
N GLY A 54 -32.46 32.94 0.13
CA GLY A 54 -31.64 33.96 0.78
C GLY A 54 -30.86 34.87 -0.17
N LYS A 55 -31.47 35.99 -0.55
CA LYS A 55 -30.87 37.12 -1.27
C LYS A 55 -29.91 37.91 -0.38
N ASN A 56 -28.75 38.33 -0.90
CA ASN A 56 -28.26 39.73 -0.93
C ASN A 56 -26.80 39.77 -1.42
N LYS A 57 -26.57 40.39 -2.58
CA LYS A 57 -25.98 41.73 -2.77
C LYS A 57 -24.47 41.80 -2.50
N THR A 58 -23.73 41.80 -3.61
CA THR A 58 -22.70 42.78 -4.04
C THR A 58 -21.90 43.50 -2.94
N VAL A 59 -20.57 43.47 -3.05
CA VAL A 59 -19.69 44.65 -3.34
C VAL A 59 -18.21 44.19 -3.30
N LEU A 60 -17.52 44.35 -4.43
CA LEU A 60 -16.05 44.50 -4.56
C LEU A 60 -15.67 45.96 -4.27
N PRO A 61 -14.45 46.24 -3.80
CA PRO A 61 -13.41 46.72 -4.74
C PRO A 61 -12.03 46.04 -4.48
N GLU A 62 -11.28 45.66 -5.52
CA GLU A 62 -10.19 46.45 -6.15
C GLU A 62 -9.30 47.18 -5.13
N ALA A 63 -8.13 46.61 -4.80
CA ALA A 63 -6.84 46.81 -5.48
C ALA A 63 -6.12 48.11 -5.05
N THR A 64 -4.92 47.98 -4.46
CA THR A 64 -3.73 48.77 -4.85
C THR A 64 -2.45 48.29 -4.16
N SER A 65 -1.46 47.98 -4.99
CA SER A 65 -0.05 48.43 -4.93
C SER A 65 0.80 48.26 -3.66
N SER A 66 1.76 47.35 -3.80
CA SER A 66 3.22 47.56 -3.76
C SER A 66 3.85 48.46 -2.68
N LYS A 67 4.85 47.89 -1.98
CA LYS A 67 6.15 48.53 -1.77
C LYS A 67 7.20 47.49 -1.38
N THR A 68 8.16 47.34 -2.28
CA THR A 68 9.49 46.75 -2.13
C THR A 68 10.32 47.51 -1.10
N ALA A 69 11.10 46.80 -0.29
CA ALA A 69 12.34 47.29 0.29
C ALA A 69 13.32 46.12 0.46
N ASN A 70 14.34 46.11 -0.39
CA ASN A 70 15.58 45.34 -0.21
C ASN A 70 16.40 45.99 0.90
N PHE A 71 17.03 45.16 1.74
CA PHE A 71 18.30 45.53 2.39
C PHE A 71 19.27 44.35 2.29
N THR A 72 20.51 44.75 2.05
CA THR A 72 21.69 44.04 1.55
C THR A 72 22.54 43.38 2.64
N GLU A 73 23.26 42.33 2.21
CA GLU A 73 24.65 41.90 2.51
C GLU A 73 25.28 42.21 3.88
N GLU A 74 25.69 41.17 4.61
CA GLU A 74 27.05 40.57 4.71
C GLU A 74 27.89 41.21 5.83
N GLU A 75 28.31 40.37 6.79
CA GLU A 75 29.66 40.46 7.35
C GLU A 75 30.10 39.13 7.98
N LYS A 76 31.41 38.95 8.02
CA LYS A 76 32.14 37.70 7.86
C LYS A 76 33.17 37.57 9.00
N TYR A 77 33.54 36.33 9.32
CA TYR A 77 34.75 35.86 10.04
C TYR A 77 34.89 36.02 11.56
N GLY A 78 35.35 34.91 12.19
CA GLY A 78 35.99 34.92 13.51
C GLY A 78 36.13 33.55 14.16
N TYR A 79 37.11 32.76 13.72
CA TYR A 79 37.50 31.48 14.33
C TYR A 79 38.55 31.74 15.42
N GLN A 80 38.27 31.44 16.70
CA GLN A 80 39.32 31.26 17.72
C GLN A 80 38.96 30.18 18.75
N SER A 81 39.95 29.34 19.00
CA SER A 81 40.00 28.24 19.97
C SER A 81 40.48 28.74 21.32
N ALA A 82 39.86 28.31 22.42
CA ALA A 82 40.52 28.15 23.71
C ALA A 82 39.73 27.23 24.66
N THR A 83 40.42 26.19 25.12
CA THR A 83 40.10 25.28 26.22
C THR A 83 40.07 25.99 27.58
N THR A 84 39.12 25.65 28.47
CA THR A 84 39.38 24.98 29.78
C THR A 84 38.11 24.82 30.63
N SER A 85 38.12 23.73 31.38
CA SER A 85 37.11 23.15 32.27
C SER A 85 36.81 23.98 33.53
N THR A 86 35.53 24.08 33.91
CA THR A 86 35.08 23.99 35.31
C THR A 86 33.69 23.34 35.39
N LYS A 87 33.52 22.39 36.32
CA LYS A 87 32.28 21.66 36.65
C LYS A 87 31.43 22.44 37.65
N ALA A 88 30.12 22.55 37.38
CA ALA A 88 28.98 22.38 38.30
C ALA A 88 27.70 23.00 37.67
N PRO A 89 26.49 22.65 38.12
CA PRO A 89 25.87 21.34 38.27
C PRO A 89 24.76 21.12 37.22
N PHE A 90 24.46 19.84 36.97
CA PHE A 90 23.39 19.38 36.10
C PHE A 90 22.03 19.67 36.74
N THR A 91 21.42 20.80 36.43
CA THR A 91 19.99 21.04 36.60
C THR A 91 19.51 21.95 35.48
N ASP A 92 18.44 21.50 34.81
CA ASP A 92 17.63 22.22 33.84
C ASP A 92 18.00 22.10 32.35
N VAL A 93 17.95 20.85 31.86
CA VAL A 93 17.66 20.56 30.44
C VAL A 93 16.43 19.66 30.40
N PHE A 94 15.28 20.20 30.85
CA PHE A 94 13.98 19.52 30.78
C PHE A 94 12.88 20.45 30.25
N SER A 95 13.21 21.26 29.23
CA SER A 95 12.25 22.17 28.59
C SER A 95 12.23 22.13 27.06
N HIS A 96 12.86 21.15 26.42
CA HIS A 96 12.76 20.97 24.97
C HIS A 96 12.28 19.56 24.64
N LEU A 97 10.95 19.48 24.45
CA LEU A 97 10.11 18.43 23.83
C LEU A 97 8.76 18.22 24.55
N THR A 98 8.30 19.18 25.37
CA THR A 98 6.87 19.42 25.62
C THR A 98 6.31 20.45 24.64
N GLY A 99 6.79 20.40 23.39
CA GLY A 99 6.27 21.24 22.32
C GLY A 99 4.83 20.84 22.05
N SER A 100 3.89 21.64 22.53
CA SER A 100 2.71 21.93 21.72
C SER A 100 3.26 22.33 20.35
N THR A 101 3.18 21.42 19.38
CA THR A 101 3.39 21.76 17.98
C THR A 101 2.45 22.92 17.73
N ILE A 102 2.98 24.13 17.63
CA ILE A 102 2.18 25.37 17.56
C ILE A 102 1.18 25.19 16.42
N GLY A 103 -0.11 25.10 16.76
CA GLY A 103 -1.19 24.90 15.79
C GLY A 103 -1.74 23.46 15.65
N ILE A 104 -1.24 22.47 16.40
CA ILE A 104 -1.88 21.15 16.50
C ILE A 104 -2.62 21.04 17.84
N LEU A 105 -3.90 20.67 17.75
CA LEU A 105 -4.77 20.43 18.90
C LEU A 105 -4.21 19.30 19.78
N PRO A 106 -4.09 19.51 21.10
CA PRO A 106 -3.72 18.44 22.04
C PRO A 106 -4.74 17.30 22.05
N VAL A 107 -4.26 16.05 22.18
CA VAL A 107 -5.11 14.84 22.27
C VAL A 107 -6.19 14.95 23.34
N SER A 108 -5.92 15.62 24.46
CA SER A 108 -6.89 15.82 25.54
C SER A 108 -8.13 16.62 25.14
N GLN A 109 -8.07 17.36 24.03
CA GLN A 109 -9.19 18.14 23.49
C GLN A 109 -9.96 17.39 22.39
N CYS A 110 -9.44 16.23 21.96
CA CYS A 110 -10.17 15.34 21.06
C CYS A 110 -11.23 14.54 21.82
N PRO A 111 -12.41 14.33 21.22
CA PRO A 111 -13.40 13.40 21.76
C PRO A 111 -12.78 12.01 21.97
N ARG A 112 -13.25 11.30 22.99
CA ARG A 112 -12.89 9.90 23.17
C ARG A 112 -13.53 9.09 22.06
N ALA A 113 -12.74 8.25 21.38
CA ALA A 113 -13.28 7.30 20.43
C ALA A 113 -14.19 6.27 21.13
N ALA A 114 -15.13 5.71 20.38
CA ALA A 114 -15.91 4.56 20.82
C ALA A 114 -14.96 3.39 21.13
N LYS A 115 -15.29 2.60 22.15
CA LYS A 115 -14.53 1.41 22.55
C LYS A 115 -15.34 0.16 22.25
N TYR A 116 -14.72 -0.78 21.55
CA TYR A 116 -15.34 -2.08 21.24
C TYR A 116 -14.60 -3.23 21.90
N GLY A 117 -15.34 -4.28 22.28
CA GLY A 117 -14.77 -5.44 22.96
C GLY A 117 -14.37 -5.20 24.42
N LYS A 118 -13.63 -6.15 24.99
CA LYS A 118 -13.26 -6.18 26.42
C LYS A 118 -12.01 -5.33 26.76
N GLY A 119 -11.35 -4.77 25.74
CA GLY A 119 -10.07 -4.09 25.91
C GLY A 119 -8.89 -5.05 26.11
N PRO A 120 -7.67 -4.51 26.33
CA PRO A 120 -6.47 -5.32 26.42
C PRO A 120 -6.51 -6.21 27.65
N PRO A 121 -6.07 -7.48 27.54
CA PRO A 121 -6.01 -8.37 28.69
C PRO A 121 -5.01 -7.86 29.73
N SER A 122 -5.22 -8.19 31.00
CA SER A 122 -4.30 -7.81 32.09
C SER A 122 -2.93 -8.50 31.99
N LYS A 123 -2.84 -9.63 31.29
CA LYS A 123 -1.61 -10.37 31.00
C LYS A 123 -1.63 -10.86 29.56
N CYS A 124 -0.51 -10.74 28.87
CA CYS A 124 -0.31 -11.21 27.50
C CYS A 124 1.16 -11.54 27.26
N THR A 125 1.43 -12.21 26.14
CA THR A 125 2.79 -12.31 25.61
C THR A 125 3.18 -10.98 25.01
N MET A 126 4.26 -10.38 25.51
CA MET A 126 4.78 -9.13 24.97
C MET A 126 5.33 -9.32 23.56
N PRO A 127 5.26 -8.30 22.69
CA PRO A 127 5.85 -8.36 21.36
C PRO A 127 7.36 -8.60 21.47
N SER A 128 7.89 -9.53 20.67
CA SER A 128 9.32 -9.87 20.65
C SER A 128 9.84 -10.08 19.23
N ASP A 129 11.16 -10.07 19.09
CA ASP A 129 11.85 -10.32 17.82
C ASP A 129 12.63 -11.64 17.93
N PRO A 130 12.22 -12.73 17.26
CA PRO A 130 12.88 -14.02 17.40
C PRO A 130 14.32 -14.01 16.87
N ASN A 131 14.66 -13.07 15.99
CA ASN A 131 15.98 -12.95 15.39
C ASN A 131 16.89 -11.94 16.10
N ASN A 132 16.37 -11.21 17.10
CA ASN A 132 17.09 -10.15 17.82
C ASN A 132 17.82 -9.17 16.87
N LEU A 133 17.16 -8.76 15.79
CA LEU A 133 17.75 -7.86 14.81
C LEU A 133 18.10 -6.51 15.45
N PRO A 134 19.12 -5.80 14.92
CA PRO A 134 19.47 -4.47 15.41
C PRO A 134 18.28 -3.49 15.32
N PRO A 135 18.16 -2.55 16.26
CA PRO A 135 17.20 -1.46 16.17
C PRO A 135 17.32 -0.68 14.85
N SER A 136 16.18 -0.38 14.20
CA SER A 136 16.17 0.52 13.04
C SER A 136 16.43 1.97 13.46
N GLY A 137 16.83 2.80 12.49
CA GLY A 137 17.14 4.22 12.71
C GLY A 137 15.97 5.02 13.28
N ILE A 138 14.73 4.57 13.06
CA ILE A 138 13.51 5.24 13.50
C ILE A 138 13.46 5.45 15.03
N LYS A 139 14.00 4.50 15.81
CA LYS A 139 14.00 4.56 17.28
C LYS A 139 14.83 5.72 17.83
N LYS A 140 15.68 6.35 17.01
CA LYS A 140 16.52 7.49 17.43
C LYS A 140 15.70 8.76 17.65
N TRP A 141 14.53 8.89 17.02
CA TRP A 141 13.76 10.13 17.02
C TRP A 141 12.25 9.93 17.16
N PHE A 142 11.71 8.77 16.76
CA PHE A 142 10.30 8.45 16.90
C PHE A 142 10.06 7.65 18.18
N THR A 143 9.44 8.29 19.18
CA THR A 143 9.30 7.71 20.52
C THR A 143 7.94 7.08 20.77
N LYS A 144 7.81 6.37 21.89
CA LYS A 144 6.53 5.78 22.32
C LYS A 144 5.48 6.86 22.60
N GLU A 145 5.91 7.97 23.17
CA GLU A 145 5.06 9.13 23.46
C GLU A 145 4.53 9.72 22.16
N THR A 146 5.38 9.89 21.14
CA THR A 146 4.96 10.35 19.82
C THR A 146 3.96 9.38 19.17
N PHE A 147 4.23 8.07 19.21
CA PHE A 147 3.30 7.07 18.67
C PHE A 147 1.94 7.11 19.39
N ASN A 148 1.94 7.25 20.71
CA ASN A 148 0.72 7.30 21.50
C ASN A 148 -0.07 8.60 21.30
N ASP A 149 0.60 9.73 21.01
CA ASP A 149 -0.07 10.99 20.65
C ASP A 149 -0.72 10.92 19.27
N LEU A 150 -0.05 10.28 18.31
CA LEU A 150 -0.54 10.10 16.95
C LEU A 150 -1.67 9.07 16.85
N PHE A 151 -1.66 8.03 17.68
CA PHE A 151 -2.62 6.92 17.59
C PHE A 151 -3.33 6.61 18.93
N PRO A 152 -3.96 7.61 19.56
CA PRO A 152 -4.64 7.44 20.85
C PRO A 152 -5.87 6.53 20.74
N PHE A 153 -6.41 6.35 19.53
CA PHE A 153 -7.63 5.59 19.27
C PHE A 153 -7.37 4.21 18.65
N ALA A 154 -6.11 3.80 18.50
CA ALA A 154 -5.76 2.50 17.94
C ALA A 154 -6.48 1.33 18.64
N ASN A 155 -6.57 0.18 17.98
CA ASN A 155 -7.17 -1.04 18.55
C ASN A 155 -8.60 -0.81 19.05
N LEU A 156 -9.49 -0.36 18.17
CA LEU A 156 -10.91 -0.17 18.45
C LEU A 156 -11.16 0.80 19.63
N GLY A 157 -10.39 1.89 19.70
CA GLY A 157 -10.52 2.94 20.71
C GLY A 157 -9.81 2.68 22.03
N TRP A 158 -9.07 1.57 22.16
CA TRP A 158 -8.32 1.25 23.39
C TRP A 158 -6.94 1.89 23.45
N GLY A 159 -6.46 2.43 22.34
CA GLY A 159 -5.14 3.01 22.18
C GLY A 159 -4.04 1.95 21.99
N SER A 160 -2.81 2.44 21.87
CA SER A 160 -1.60 1.64 21.80
C SER A 160 -1.41 0.81 23.08
N ASN A 161 -1.36 -0.52 22.93
CA ASN A 161 -1.11 -1.43 24.04
C ASN A 161 -0.30 -2.64 23.54
N PRO A 162 0.78 -3.05 24.22
CA PRO A 162 1.65 -4.14 23.76
C PRO A 162 0.95 -5.51 23.71
N CYS A 163 -0.20 -5.68 24.38
CA CYS A 163 -1.02 -6.88 24.24
C CYS A 163 -1.87 -6.92 22.96
N PHE A 164 -1.86 -5.85 22.18
CA PHE A 164 -2.61 -5.73 20.94
C PHE A 164 -1.69 -5.56 19.73
N PRO A 165 -2.21 -5.84 18.52
CA PRO A 165 -1.39 -5.86 17.31
C PRO A 165 -0.78 -4.50 16.99
N TYR A 166 -1.51 -3.42 17.28
CA TYR A 166 -1.04 -2.06 17.06
C TYR A 166 -0.49 -1.44 18.34
N SER A 167 0.83 -1.47 18.47
CA SER A 167 1.56 -0.83 19.56
C SER A 167 2.87 -0.26 19.05
N TYR A 168 3.44 0.68 19.81
CA TYR A 168 4.78 1.19 19.52
C TYR A 168 5.81 0.05 19.51
N GLU A 169 5.73 -0.87 20.47
CA GLU A 169 6.58 -2.04 20.57
C GLU A 169 6.50 -2.92 19.31
N SER A 170 5.28 -3.21 18.85
CA SER A 170 5.06 -3.96 17.60
C SER A 170 5.67 -3.25 16.40
N PHE A 171 5.46 -1.94 16.29
CA PHE A 171 5.94 -1.12 15.18
C PHE A 171 7.47 -1.09 15.10
N VAL A 172 8.16 -0.80 16.22
CA VAL A 172 9.62 -0.70 16.21
C VAL A 172 10.32 -2.05 16.09
N ILE A 173 9.68 -3.16 16.45
CA ILE A 173 10.17 -4.51 16.15
C ILE A 173 10.04 -4.79 14.65
N ALA A 174 8.87 -4.54 14.06
CA ALA A 174 8.64 -4.75 12.64
C ALA A 174 9.62 -3.92 11.77
N ALA A 175 9.89 -2.67 12.16
CA ALA A 175 10.83 -1.80 11.46
C ALA A 175 12.28 -2.33 11.39
N ARG A 176 12.69 -3.24 12.29
CA ARG A 176 14.04 -3.86 12.25
C ARG A 176 14.26 -4.71 11.00
N TYR A 177 13.19 -5.26 10.44
CA TYR A 177 13.23 -6.10 9.25
C TYR A 177 13.40 -5.28 7.95
N PHE A 178 13.26 -3.95 8.05
CA PHE A 178 13.36 -2.99 6.95
C PHE A 178 14.30 -1.84 7.35
N PRO A 179 15.62 -2.06 7.41
CA PRO A 179 16.58 -1.07 7.93
C PRO A 179 16.61 0.24 7.13
N ASN A 180 16.15 0.22 5.87
CA ASN A 180 16.03 1.40 5.01
C ASN A 180 14.75 2.23 5.28
N PHE A 181 13.76 1.66 5.97
CA PHE A 181 12.53 2.38 6.31
C PHE A 181 12.79 3.49 7.34
N GLY A 182 12.23 4.67 7.11
CA GLY A 182 12.45 5.84 7.96
C GLY A 182 13.93 6.26 7.97
N THR A 183 14.58 6.17 6.80
CA THR A 183 15.92 6.70 6.54
C THR A 183 15.86 7.79 5.46
N SER A 184 17.02 8.27 4.99
CA SER A 184 17.11 9.29 3.94
C SER A 184 17.79 8.74 2.70
N SER A 185 17.33 9.17 1.53
CA SER A 185 18.03 8.95 0.25
C SER A 185 18.61 10.28 -0.27
N PRO A 186 19.78 10.28 -0.91
CA PRO A 186 20.30 11.49 -1.57
C PRO A 186 19.30 12.07 -2.57
N ASN A 187 18.82 13.28 -2.29
CA ASN A 187 17.95 14.03 -3.18
C ASN A 187 18.17 15.54 -2.95
N SER A 188 17.75 16.38 -3.89
CA SER A 188 17.92 17.84 -3.83
C SER A 188 16.66 18.59 -3.37
N ILE A 189 15.56 17.89 -3.11
CA ILE A 189 14.25 18.51 -2.81
C ILE A 189 14.03 18.63 -1.29
N PHE A 190 14.44 17.62 -0.54
CA PHE A 190 14.24 17.52 0.90
C PHE A 190 15.56 17.21 1.59
N THR A 191 15.80 17.87 2.73
CA THR A 191 16.91 17.52 3.62
C THR A 191 16.78 16.06 4.09
N PRO A 192 17.87 15.44 4.57
CA PRO A 192 17.82 14.07 5.09
C PRO A 192 16.77 13.87 6.19
N MET A 193 16.60 14.86 7.08
CA MET A 193 15.59 14.83 8.14
C MET A 193 14.17 14.88 7.56
N GLU A 194 13.91 15.79 6.62
CA GLU A 194 12.60 15.93 5.98
C GLU A 194 12.23 14.66 5.21
N ASN A 195 13.16 14.10 4.43
CA ASN A 195 12.92 12.87 3.68
C ASN A 195 12.60 11.68 4.60
N THR A 196 13.35 11.53 5.70
CA THR A 196 13.12 10.50 6.72
C THR A 196 11.72 10.60 7.36
N ARG A 197 11.31 11.81 7.75
CA ARG A 197 10.01 12.04 8.39
C ARG A 197 8.85 11.91 7.41
N ARG A 198 9.06 12.27 6.14
CA ARG A 198 8.07 12.07 5.06
C ARG A 198 7.82 10.59 4.79
N ASP A 199 8.85 9.73 4.80
CA ASP A 199 8.68 8.28 4.64
C ASP A 199 7.77 7.68 5.72
N LEU A 200 7.99 8.08 6.99
CA LEU A 200 7.12 7.69 8.09
C LEU A 200 5.69 8.25 7.95
N ALA A 201 5.57 9.53 7.59
CA ALA A 201 4.28 10.18 7.36
C ALA A 201 3.46 9.49 6.27
N ALA A 202 4.10 9.05 5.18
CA ALA A 202 3.44 8.36 4.08
C ALA A 202 2.87 7.00 4.53
N PHE A 203 3.66 6.19 5.24
CA PHE A 203 3.18 4.92 5.79
C PHE A 203 1.95 5.12 6.69
N PHE A 204 1.99 6.09 7.59
CA PHE A 204 0.87 6.39 8.48
C PHE A 204 -0.36 6.97 7.75
N ALA A 205 -0.16 7.80 6.73
CA ALA A 205 -1.25 8.34 5.92
C ALA A 205 -2.05 7.22 5.24
N HIS A 206 -1.35 6.21 4.70
CA HIS A 206 -2.02 5.03 4.16
C HIS A 206 -2.71 4.23 5.25
N ALA A 207 -2.08 4.03 6.40
CA ALA A 207 -2.69 3.29 7.50
C ALA A 207 -3.97 3.95 8.04
N VAL A 208 -4.04 5.28 8.09
CA VAL A 208 -5.26 6.01 8.46
C VAL A 208 -6.38 5.73 7.46
N GLN A 209 -6.10 5.75 6.17
CA GLN A 209 -7.13 5.44 5.18
C GLN A 209 -7.58 3.97 5.25
N GLU A 210 -6.67 3.02 5.44
CA GLU A 210 -6.99 1.59 5.46
C GLU A 210 -7.68 1.12 6.75
N THR A 211 -7.26 1.65 7.89
CA THR A 211 -7.65 1.14 9.21
C THR A 211 -8.20 2.20 10.15
N GLY A 212 -8.42 3.42 9.67
CA GLY A 212 -8.82 4.53 10.52
C GLY A 212 -10.24 4.43 11.09
N GLU A 213 -10.50 5.12 12.19
CA GLU A 213 -11.84 5.34 12.75
C GLU A 213 -12.77 6.02 11.73
N ASN A 214 -12.22 6.91 10.90
CA ASN A 214 -12.94 7.65 9.85
C ASN A 214 -14.18 8.42 10.38
N ASN A 215 -14.08 8.98 11.58
CA ASN A 215 -15.19 9.65 12.26
C ASN A 215 -15.48 11.05 11.69
N ALA A 216 -16.27 11.11 10.62
CA ALA A 216 -16.66 12.37 9.98
C ALA A 216 -17.52 13.27 10.89
N ALA A 217 -18.14 12.75 11.95
CA ALA A 217 -18.91 13.54 12.91
C ALA A 217 -18.06 14.57 13.66
N LEU A 218 -16.73 14.39 13.70
CA LEU A 218 -15.79 15.35 14.28
C LEU A 218 -15.86 16.74 13.62
N TYR A 219 -16.29 16.83 12.36
CA TYR A 219 -16.45 18.09 11.63
C TYR A 219 -17.78 18.80 11.93
N SER A 220 -18.66 18.18 12.70
CA SER A 220 -19.90 18.81 13.18
C SER A 220 -19.61 19.59 14.46
N GLY A 221 -19.60 20.93 14.36
CA GLY A 221 -19.47 21.80 15.53
C GLY A 221 -18.04 22.03 16.03
N ARG A 222 -17.02 21.67 15.24
CA ARG A 222 -15.61 22.05 15.46
C ARG A 222 -15.09 22.83 14.26
N SER A 223 -14.01 23.58 14.46
CA SER A 223 -13.28 24.16 13.32
C SER A 223 -12.71 23.02 12.45
N PRO A 224 -12.59 23.20 11.12
CA PRO A 224 -12.02 22.17 10.26
C PRO A 224 -10.62 21.72 10.68
N SER A 225 -9.77 22.63 11.17
CA SER A 225 -8.43 22.29 11.67
C SER A 225 -8.47 21.40 12.91
N ASP A 226 -9.28 21.76 13.92
CA ASP A 226 -9.38 20.97 15.15
C ASP A 226 -10.01 19.60 14.87
N ALA A 227 -10.97 19.55 13.95
CA ALA A 227 -11.59 18.30 13.51
C ALA A 227 -10.57 17.40 12.79
N SER A 228 -9.76 17.95 11.88
CA SER A 228 -8.67 17.22 11.20
C SER A 228 -7.65 16.67 12.19
N ASP A 229 -7.24 17.46 13.18
CA ASP A 229 -6.31 17.03 14.23
C ASP A 229 -6.81 15.81 15.00
N CYS A 230 -8.12 15.69 15.23
CA CYS A 230 -8.70 14.52 15.87
C CYS A 230 -8.97 13.38 14.87
N PHE A 231 -9.38 13.70 13.65
CA PHE A 231 -9.71 12.71 12.62
C PHE A 231 -8.49 11.88 12.22
N TYR A 232 -7.35 12.52 11.95
CA TYR A 232 -6.14 11.82 11.51
C TYR A 232 -5.42 11.07 12.63
N ARG A 233 -5.79 11.32 13.90
CA ARG A 233 -5.43 10.48 15.06
C ARG A 233 -6.19 9.16 15.14
N GLY A 234 -7.18 8.97 14.26
CA GLY A 234 -7.96 7.75 14.16
C GLY A 234 -7.24 6.57 13.50
N GLY A 235 -5.96 6.67 13.14
CA GLY A 235 -5.22 5.56 12.50
C GLY A 235 -5.09 4.30 13.38
N PHE A 236 -4.88 3.14 12.74
CA PHE A 236 -4.77 1.83 13.41
C PHE A 236 -5.98 1.46 14.27
N TYR A 237 -7.17 1.96 13.95
CA TYR A 237 -8.39 1.70 14.71
C TYR A 237 -8.89 0.27 14.47
N ASN A 238 -9.06 -0.11 13.20
CA ASN A 238 -9.66 -1.38 12.79
C ASN A 238 -8.62 -2.50 12.59
N TRP A 239 -8.94 -3.69 13.09
CA TRP A 239 -8.13 -4.90 12.86
C TRP A 239 -8.46 -5.61 11.56
N PHE A 240 -9.74 -5.59 11.18
CA PHE A 240 -10.30 -6.33 10.07
C PHE A 240 -11.04 -5.40 9.13
N GLU A 241 -11.06 -5.78 7.85
CA GLU A 241 -11.77 -5.06 6.80
C GLU A 241 -13.26 -4.88 7.14
N GLY A 242 -13.76 -3.66 6.91
CA GLY A 242 -15.13 -3.27 7.24
C GLY A 242 -15.38 -3.09 8.74
N GLY A 243 -14.35 -3.02 9.58
CA GLY A 243 -14.47 -2.76 11.01
C GLY A 243 -15.18 -1.43 11.35
N PRO A 244 -15.58 -1.23 12.62
CA PRO A 244 -15.27 -2.07 13.78
C PRO A 244 -16.12 -3.36 13.87
N VAL A 245 -17.22 -3.45 13.10
CA VAL A 245 -18.09 -4.64 12.98
C VAL A 245 -17.97 -5.17 11.56
N SER A 246 -17.13 -6.19 11.36
CA SER A 246 -16.88 -6.71 10.02
C SER A 246 -18.02 -7.62 9.57
N SER A 247 -18.57 -7.34 8.38
CA SER A 247 -19.56 -8.19 7.72
C SER A 247 -18.98 -9.52 7.23
N PHE A 248 -17.66 -9.66 7.18
CA PHE A 248 -16.99 -10.89 6.78
C PHE A 248 -16.88 -11.93 7.90
N LEU A 249 -17.08 -11.50 9.15
CA LEU A 249 -16.91 -12.36 10.33
C LEU A 249 -18.23 -12.96 10.82
N ASP A 250 -18.09 -13.93 11.71
CA ASP A 250 -19.21 -14.46 12.49
C ASP A 250 -19.82 -13.32 13.31
N GLN A 251 -21.13 -13.08 13.16
CA GLN A 251 -21.80 -11.97 13.85
C GLN A 251 -21.85 -12.13 15.38
N SER A 252 -21.57 -13.33 15.90
CA SER A 252 -21.33 -13.56 17.33
C SER A 252 -19.91 -13.18 17.80
N SER A 253 -18.97 -13.01 16.87
CA SER A 253 -17.58 -12.61 17.04
C SER A 253 -17.21 -11.57 15.95
N PRO A 254 -17.79 -10.35 16.01
CA PRO A 254 -17.80 -9.42 14.88
C PRO A 254 -16.45 -8.72 14.60
N GLY A 255 -15.37 -9.11 15.28
CA GLY A 255 -14.05 -8.48 15.14
C GLY A 255 -13.60 -7.68 16.35
N TYR A 256 -14.15 -7.95 17.54
CA TYR A 256 -13.83 -7.24 18.79
C TYR A 256 -12.70 -7.91 19.58
N ASP A 257 -12.12 -8.99 19.05
CA ASP A 257 -10.89 -9.63 19.50
C ASP A 257 -10.04 -9.99 18.26
N PRO A 258 -8.70 -9.83 18.27
CA PRO A 258 -7.85 -10.20 17.13
C PRO A 258 -7.98 -11.69 16.71
N LYS A 259 -8.48 -12.57 17.59
CA LYS A 259 -8.73 -13.97 17.25
C LYS A 259 -10.01 -14.19 16.43
N ASP A 260 -10.94 -13.22 16.41
CA ASP A 260 -12.24 -13.36 15.73
C ASP A 260 -12.07 -13.57 14.22
N GLY A 261 -10.98 -13.07 13.64
CA GLY A 261 -10.62 -13.24 12.23
C GLY A 261 -10.15 -14.65 11.83
N ALA A 262 -10.20 -15.64 12.74
CA ALA A 262 -9.82 -17.03 12.48
C ALA A 262 -10.73 -17.75 11.48
N LYS A 263 -11.96 -17.25 11.29
CA LYS A 263 -12.93 -17.78 10.34
C LYS A 263 -13.76 -16.64 9.72
N CYS A 264 -14.32 -16.87 8.54
CA CYS A 264 -15.10 -15.87 7.81
C CYS A 264 -16.20 -16.52 6.97
N ILE A 265 -17.17 -15.71 6.54
CA ILE A 265 -18.14 -16.11 5.52
C ILE A 265 -17.50 -16.15 4.13
N GLY A 266 -18.24 -16.65 3.13
CA GLY A 266 -17.76 -16.76 1.75
C GLY A 266 -17.20 -15.46 1.16
N ALA A 267 -17.82 -14.32 1.48
CA ALA A 267 -17.38 -13.00 1.00
C ALA A 267 -15.98 -12.62 1.53
N GLY A 268 -15.58 -13.07 2.72
CA GLY A 268 -14.26 -12.78 3.30
C GLY A 268 -13.14 -13.72 2.82
N ARG A 269 -13.41 -14.64 1.89
CA ARG A 269 -12.38 -15.60 1.47
C ARG A 269 -11.24 -14.92 0.73
N TYR A 270 -11.54 -14.00 -0.18
CA TYR A 270 -10.57 -13.30 -1.04
C TYR A 270 -9.55 -14.27 -1.64
N CYS A 271 -10.06 -15.36 -2.21
CA CYS A 271 -9.27 -16.44 -2.78
C CYS A 271 -9.30 -16.35 -4.30
N VAL A 272 -8.12 -16.29 -4.93
CA VAL A 272 -7.95 -16.45 -6.37
C VAL A 272 -7.35 -17.82 -6.64
N ALA A 273 -8.02 -18.62 -7.48
CA ALA A 273 -7.66 -20.00 -7.82
C ALA A 273 -7.36 -20.15 -9.32
N ALA A 274 -6.44 -19.34 -9.84
CA ALA A 274 -5.84 -19.56 -11.17
C ALA A 274 -4.76 -20.66 -11.08
N PRO A 275 -4.40 -21.38 -12.17
CA PRO A 275 -3.43 -22.47 -12.11
C PRO A 275 -2.08 -22.09 -11.50
N ASP A 276 -1.54 -20.94 -11.90
CA ASP A 276 -0.29 -20.38 -11.39
C ASP A 276 -0.39 -19.98 -9.91
N ILE A 277 -1.45 -19.26 -9.54
CA ILE A 277 -1.69 -18.85 -8.16
C ILE A 277 -1.92 -20.05 -7.25
N SER A 278 -2.65 -21.07 -7.72
CA SER A 278 -2.96 -22.27 -6.94
C SER A 278 -1.73 -23.13 -6.71
N TYR A 279 -0.77 -23.12 -7.64
CA TYR A 279 0.50 -23.81 -7.47
C TYR A 279 1.36 -23.15 -6.38
N PHE A 280 1.58 -21.84 -6.46
CA PHE A 280 2.45 -21.15 -5.49
C PHE A 280 1.75 -20.86 -4.16
N TYR A 281 0.48 -20.47 -4.21
CA TYR A 281 -0.27 -19.88 -3.11
C TYR A 281 -1.71 -20.43 -3.04
N PRO A 282 -1.88 -21.76 -2.86
CA PRO A 282 -3.20 -22.38 -2.82
C PRO A 282 -4.08 -21.81 -1.71
N CYS A 283 -5.37 -21.70 -1.99
CA CYS A 283 -6.33 -21.35 -0.96
C CYS A 283 -6.58 -22.53 -0.02
N SER A 284 -6.71 -22.23 1.28
CA SER A 284 -7.14 -23.22 2.26
C SER A 284 -8.60 -23.63 2.03
N ASN A 285 -8.82 -24.94 2.02
CA ASN A 285 -10.14 -25.57 1.93
C ASN A 285 -10.75 -25.87 3.32
N GLY A 286 -10.07 -25.47 4.41
CA GLY A 286 -10.57 -25.69 5.76
C GLY A 286 -11.87 -24.94 6.03
N THR A 287 -12.82 -25.62 6.69
CA THR A 287 -14.10 -25.06 7.11
C THR A 287 -14.35 -25.26 8.61
N ASP A 288 -15.29 -24.50 9.15
CA ASP A 288 -15.85 -24.65 10.49
C ASP A 288 -17.35 -24.34 10.40
N GLY A 289 -18.16 -25.39 10.28
CA GLY A 289 -19.59 -25.27 9.96
C GLY A 289 -19.79 -24.52 8.64
N LYS A 290 -20.52 -23.39 8.70
CA LYS A 290 -20.79 -22.51 7.55
C LYS A 290 -19.65 -21.53 7.22
N PHE A 291 -18.59 -21.52 8.02
CA PHE A 291 -17.47 -20.60 7.87
C PHE A 291 -16.26 -21.26 7.20
N TYR A 292 -15.42 -20.44 6.59
CA TYR A 292 -14.14 -20.84 6.00
C TYR A 292 -13.00 -20.46 6.95
N LYS A 293 -11.89 -21.21 6.86
CA LYS A 293 -10.62 -20.88 7.54
C LYS A 293 -9.63 -20.18 6.61
N GLY A 294 -9.74 -20.42 5.30
CA GLY A 294 -9.02 -19.67 4.26
C GLY A 294 -9.63 -18.29 4.01
N CYS A 295 -9.35 -17.37 4.93
CA CYS A 295 -9.91 -16.01 4.95
C CYS A 295 -8.82 -14.99 4.68
N TYR A 296 -8.71 -14.50 3.45
CA TYR A 296 -7.65 -13.57 3.02
C TYR A 296 -8.15 -12.13 2.85
N PHE A 297 -9.23 -11.75 3.51
CA PHE A 297 -9.67 -10.35 3.63
C PHE A 297 -8.63 -9.50 4.39
N GLY A 298 -8.75 -8.17 4.29
CA GLY A 298 -7.78 -7.22 4.81
C GLY A 298 -7.41 -7.40 6.29
N ARG A 299 -6.10 -7.45 6.56
CA ARG A 299 -5.51 -7.43 7.91
C ARG A 299 -4.25 -6.56 8.00
N GLY A 300 -3.97 -6.09 9.20
CA GLY A 300 -2.84 -5.20 9.47
C GLY A 300 -3.11 -3.76 9.05
N ALA A 301 -2.14 -2.89 9.31
CA ALA A 301 -2.24 -1.45 9.07
C ALA A 301 -2.49 -1.07 7.60
N ILE A 302 -2.02 -1.86 6.64
CA ILE A 302 -2.25 -1.63 5.20
C ILE A 302 -3.28 -2.63 4.61
N GLN A 303 -3.94 -3.44 5.46
CA GLN A 303 -5.00 -4.36 5.04
C GLN A 303 -4.58 -5.31 3.89
N ILE A 304 -3.44 -6.01 4.05
CA ILE A 304 -2.98 -6.98 3.05
C ILE A 304 -4.09 -8.00 2.77
N SER A 305 -4.35 -8.24 1.49
CA SER A 305 -5.53 -8.97 1.02
C SER A 305 -5.16 -9.94 -0.08
N TYR A 306 -5.94 -11.00 -0.24
CA TYR A 306 -5.76 -12.12 -1.17
C TYR A 306 -4.65 -13.12 -0.84
N ASN A 307 -4.92 -14.40 -1.14
CA ASN A 307 -4.02 -15.53 -0.89
C ASN A 307 -2.59 -15.31 -1.42
N TYR A 308 -2.44 -14.70 -2.60
CA TYR A 308 -1.12 -14.46 -3.17
C TYR A 308 -0.29 -13.42 -2.39
N ASN A 309 -0.90 -12.44 -1.73
CA ASN A 309 -0.16 -11.48 -0.89
C ASN A 309 0.23 -12.13 0.44
N TYR A 310 -0.68 -12.89 1.05
CA TYR A 310 -0.39 -13.70 2.25
C TYR A 310 0.75 -14.70 2.00
N GLY A 311 0.71 -15.37 0.85
CA GLY A 311 1.74 -16.31 0.43
C GLY A 311 3.10 -15.65 0.14
N GLN A 312 3.12 -14.52 -0.57
CA GLN A 312 4.36 -13.78 -0.81
C GLN A 312 4.97 -13.22 0.48
N PHE A 313 4.15 -12.72 1.39
CA PHE A 313 4.62 -12.31 2.72
C PHE A 313 5.16 -13.50 3.52
N MET A 314 4.49 -14.65 3.47
CA MET A 314 4.99 -15.89 4.07
C MET A 314 6.35 -16.28 3.49
N ASP A 315 6.57 -16.16 2.19
CA ASP A 315 7.88 -16.42 1.58
C ASP A 315 8.93 -15.42 2.06
N PHE A 316 8.60 -14.13 2.19
CA PHE A 316 9.48 -13.15 2.81
C PHE A 316 9.87 -13.55 4.24
N LEU A 317 8.91 -13.97 5.07
CA LEU A 317 9.18 -14.43 6.44
C LEU A 317 10.15 -15.61 6.47
N LYS A 318 10.01 -16.58 5.54
CA LYS A 318 10.97 -17.70 5.42
C LYS A 318 12.39 -17.21 5.14
N THR A 319 12.57 -16.16 4.32
CA THR A 319 13.91 -15.56 4.09
C THR A 319 14.51 -14.91 5.33
N LYS A 320 13.70 -14.70 6.37
CA LYS A 320 14.06 -14.13 7.66
C LYS A 320 14.03 -15.19 8.77
N ASN A 321 14.08 -16.48 8.43
CA ASN A 321 14.01 -17.60 9.37
C ASN A 321 12.75 -17.60 10.27
N ILE A 322 11.65 -17.05 9.77
CA ILE A 322 10.35 -17.07 10.45
C ILE A 322 9.42 -18.02 9.69
N THR A 323 9.04 -19.11 10.35
CA THR A 323 8.18 -20.14 9.75
C THR A 323 6.76 -20.01 10.30
N VAL A 324 5.83 -19.65 9.43
CA VAL A 324 4.38 -19.60 9.69
C VAL A 324 3.66 -20.07 8.42
N ASP A 325 2.45 -20.61 8.57
CA ASP A 325 1.61 -21.00 7.44
C ASP A 325 0.43 -20.03 7.30
N LEU A 326 0.67 -18.93 6.58
CA LEU A 326 -0.32 -17.86 6.40
C LEU A 326 -1.40 -18.22 5.37
N LEU A 327 -1.19 -19.27 4.57
CA LEU A 327 -2.21 -19.76 3.66
C LEU A 327 -3.22 -20.64 4.42
N LYS A 328 -2.75 -21.46 5.36
CA LYS A 328 -3.62 -22.27 6.21
C LYS A 328 -4.24 -21.47 7.36
N GLU A 329 -3.47 -20.59 7.99
CA GLU A 329 -3.84 -19.82 9.17
C GLU A 329 -3.63 -18.30 8.95
N PRO A 330 -4.39 -17.66 8.05
CA PRO A 330 -4.20 -16.25 7.71
C PRO A 330 -4.38 -15.30 8.89
N ASN A 331 -5.13 -15.69 9.92
CA ASN A 331 -5.33 -14.84 11.10
C ASN A 331 -4.07 -14.67 11.97
N LEU A 332 -3.01 -15.45 11.73
CA LEU A 332 -1.70 -15.22 12.37
C LEU A 332 -1.17 -13.81 12.14
N ILE A 333 -1.59 -13.12 11.07
CA ILE A 333 -1.28 -11.71 10.86
C ILE A 333 -1.71 -10.85 12.06
N MET A 334 -2.88 -11.11 12.66
CA MET A 334 -3.40 -10.32 13.77
C MET A 334 -3.08 -10.90 15.14
N THR A 335 -2.69 -12.17 15.25
CA THR A 335 -2.50 -12.83 16.55
C THR A 335 -1.05 -13.14 16.90
N ASN A 336 -0.14 -13.22 15.93
CA ASN A 336 1.27 -13.50 16.22
C ASN A 336 1.99 -12.23 16.70
N MET A 337 2.67 -12.35 17.84
CA MET A 337 3.44 -11.30 18.50
C MET A 337 4.94 -11.61 18.58
N ASN A 338 5.39 -12.75 18.03
CA ASN A 338 6.79 -13.16 17.96
C ASN A 338 7.15 -13.70 16.55
N PRO A 339 7.40 -12.82 15.56
CA PRO A 339 7.31 -11.37 15.65
C PRO A 339 5.87 -10.84 15.44
N PRO A 340 5.61 -9.56 15.74
CA PRO A 340 4.33 -8.89 15.52
C PRO A 340 3.99 -8.79 14.02
N LEU A 341 3.20 -9.73 13.52
CA LEU A 341 2.97 -9.87 12.07
C LEU A 341 2.09 -8.77 11.47
N ALA A 342 1.19 -8.13 12.22
CA ALA A 342 0.31 -7.09 11.70
C ALA A 342 1.09 -5.88 11.17
N MET A 343 2.08 -5.41 11.93
CA MET A 343 2.96 -4.32 11.52
C MET A 343 3.99 -4.79 10.48
N LEU A 344 4.53 -6.00 10.64
CA LEU A 344 5.53 -6.54 9.73
C LEU A 344 4.99 -6.76 8.31
N ALA A 345 3.77 -7.29 8.18
CA ALA A 345 3.08 -7.45 6.89
C ALA A 345 2.80 -6.11 6.21
N SER A 346 2.44 -5.09 7.00
CA SER A 346 2.13 -3.77 6.50
C SER A 346 3.39 -3.05 5.99
N LEU A 347 4.49 -3.12 6.75
CA LEU A 347 5.78 -2.60 6.28
C LEU A 347 6.30 -3.41 5.10
N TRP A 348 6.12 -4.74 5.07
CA TRP A 348 6.47 -5.56 3.92
C TRP A 348 5.78 -5.04 2.65
N PHE A 349 4.47 -4.80 2.69
CA PHE A 349 3.75 -4.26 1.53
C PHE A 349 4.29 -2.89 1.10
N TYR A 350 4.50 -1.98 2.06
CA TYR A 350 5.01 -0.63 1.79
C TYR A 350 6.42 -0.64 1.18
N MET A 351 7.27 -1.59 1.59
CA MET A 351 8.68 -1.68 1.24
C MET A 351 8.97 -2.64 0.06
N THR A 352 7.98 -3.36 -0.47
CA THR A 352 8.21 -4.41 -1.48
C THR A 352 7.61 -4.03 -2.84
N PRO A 353 8.42 -3.93 -3.91
CA PRO A 353 7.92 -3.71 -5.26
C PRO A 353 7.17 -4.93 -5.80
N GLN A 354 6.16 -4.67 -6.62
CA GLN A 354 5.39 -5.68 -7.36
C GLN A 354 5.35 -5.29 -8.84
N PRO A 355 6.35 -5.68 -9.65
CA PRO A 355 6.51 -5.20 -11.01
C PRO A 355 5.21 -5.26 -11.83
N PRO A 356 4.84 -4.16 -12.52
CA PRO A 356 5.62 -2.94 -12.77
C PRO A 356 5.59 -1.88 -11.65
N LYS A 357 4.90 -2.14 -10.54
CA LYS A 357 4.77 -1.20 -9.43
C LYS A 357 6.08 -1.16 -8.61
N PRO A 358 6.71 0.01 -8.40
CA PRO A 358 7.83 0.14 -7.46
C PRO A 358 7.33 -0.06 -6.02
N ALA A 359 8.24 -0.06 -5.04
CA ALA A 359 7.81 0.05 -3.65
C ALA A 359 7.22 1.45 -3.38
N MET A 360 6.26 1.55 -2.46
CA MET A 360 5.73 2.85 -2.03
C MET A 360 6.84 3.69 -1.38
N HIS A 361 7.70 3.04 -0.60
CA HIS A 361 8.93 3.61 -0.06
C HIS A 361 9.78 4.30 -1.14
N ASP A 362 10.11 3.60 -2.23
CA ASP A 362 11.00 4.15 -3.27
C ASP A 362 10.42 5.42 -3.93
N ILE A 363 9.10 5.56 -3.99
CA ILE A 363 8.43 6.77 -4.48
C ILE A 363 8.67 7.95 -3.54
N VAL A 364 8.49 7.74 -2.24
CA VAL A 364 8.64 8.77 -1.21
C VAL A 364 10.12 9.14 -0.99
N MET A 365 11.01 8.15 -1.15
CA MET A 365 12.47 8.33 -1.11
C MET A 365 13.03 8.95 -2.40
N GLY A 366 12.29 8.89 -3.51
CA GLY A 366 12.74 9.41 -4.79
C GLY A 366 13.75 8.52 -5.52
N THR A 367 13.84 7.25 -5.15
CA THR A 367 14.74 6.24 -5.75
C THR A 367 14.05 5.39 -6.82
N TRP A 368 12.77 5.63 -7.06
CA TRP A 368 11.98 4.94 -8.09
C TRP A 368 12.23 5.48 -9.51
N ASN A 369 12.01 4.61 -10.50
CA ASN A 369 11.93 5.00 -11.90
C ASN A 369 10.46 5.17 -12.29
N SER A 370 10.09 6.35 -12.81
CA SER A 370 8.72 6.65 -13.24
C SER A 370 8.50 6.51 -14.75
N GLY A 371 9.57 6.29 -15.52
CA GLY A 371 9.59 6.34 -16.97
C GLY A 371 9.62 7.79 -17.51
N PRO A 372 10.08 7.97 -18.76
CA PRO A 372 10.40 9.29 -19.32
C PRO A 372 9.18 10.22 -19.42
N ARG A 373 7.98 9.68 -19.73
CA ARG A 373 6.76 10.49 -19.87
C ARG A 373 6.27 11.05 -18.53
N ASN A 374 6.33 10.25 -17.47
CA ASN A 374 5.95 10.69 -16.13
C ASN A 374 6.99 11.66 -15.57
N ALA A 375 8.29 11.35 -15.73
CA ALA A 375 9.37 12.25 -15.33
C ALA A 375 9.26 13.63 -16.00
N ALA A 376 8.99 13.68 -17.31
CA ALA A 376 8.78 14.93 -18.04
C ALA A 376 7.55 15.73 -17.55
N ALA A 377 6.55 15.06 -16.97
CA ALA A 377 5.38 15.71 -16.37
C ALA A 377 5.60 16.15 -14.91
N GLY A 378 6.76 15.86 -14.32
CA GLY A 378 7.12 16.17 -12.93
C GLY A 378 6.83 15.03 -11.94
N TYR A 379 6.37 13.86 -12.41
CA TYR A 379 6.17 12.68 -11.58
C TYR A 379 7.49 11.90 -11.45
N THR A 380 8.45 12.47 -10.73
CA THR A 380 9.77 11.89 -10.45
C THR A 380 10.32 12.46 -9.15
N GLY A 381 11.34 11.80 -8.57
CA GLY A 381 11.90 12.19 -7.29
C GLY A 381 10.97 11.88 -6.11
N PRO A 382 11.26 12.43 -4.92
CA PRO A 382 10.60 12.09 -3.67
C PRO A 382 9.18 12.69 -3.55
N ILE A 383 8.18 11.98 -4.05
CA ILE A 383 6.77 12.44 -4.13
C ILE A 383 5.82 11.49 -3.41
N PHE A 384 4.51 11.79 -3.39
CA PHE A 384 3.53 10.96 -2.66
C PHE A 384 2.48 10.34 -3.60
N GLY A 385 1.89 11.10 -4.53
CA GLY A 385 0.71 10.67 -5.28
C GLY A 385 0.72 9.25 -5.87
N PRO A 386 1.80 8.79 -6.53
CA PRO A 386 1.84 7.44 -7.10
C PRO A 386 1.71 6.30 -6.09
N THR A 387 1.91 6.52 -4.79
CA THR A 387 1.68 5.49 -3.76
C THR A 387 0.20 5.07 -3.69
N SER A 388 -0.73 5.98 -4.00
CA SER A 388 -2.18 5.70 -4.07
C SER A 388 -2.55 4.75 -5.22
N LEU A 389 -1.76 4.74 -6.31
CA LEU A 389 -1.90 3.73 -7.38
C LEU A 389 -1.51 2.33 -6.92
N ILE A 390 -0.46 2.24 -6.11
CA ILE A 390 0.07 0.95 -5.65
C ILE A 390 -0.95 0.27 -4.74
N ILE A 391 -1.46 1.02 -3.75
CA ILE A 391 -2.29 0.46 -2.70
C ILE A 391 -3.69 0.09 -3.18
N ASN A 392 -4.37 0.93 -3.97
CA ASN A 392 -5.75 0.66 -4.38
C ASN A 392 -6.17 1.26 -5.74
N ASN A 393 -5.20 1.61 -6.60
CA ASN A 393 -5.47 2.24 -7.91
C ASN A 393 -6.37 3.50 -7.84
N GLU A 394 -6.23 4.28 -6.77
CA GLU A 394 -7.03 5.48 -6.51
C GLU A 394 -6.29 6.73 -7.01
N CYS A 395 -6.85 7.46 -7.98
CA CYS A 395 -6.27 8.69 -8.54
C CYS A 395 -7.30 9.82 -8.80
N ASN A 396 -8.21 10.05 -7.85
CA ASN A 396 -9.29 11.03 -8.01
C ASN A 396 -8.90 12.46 -7.61
N GLY A 397 -7.77 12.63 -6.93
CA GLY A 397 -7.26 13.87 -6.38
C GLY A 397 -7.69 14.11 -4.94
N GLU A 398 -7.28 15.27 -4.44
CA GLU A 398 -7.71 15.81 -3.15
C GLU A 398 -9.01 16.60 -3.31
N ASP A 399 -9.97 16.34 -2.42
CA ASP A 399 -11.23 17.09 -2.37
C ASP A 399 -11.05 18.41 -1.65
N LYS A 400 -11.87 19.40 -2.04
CA LYS A 400 -11.89 20.72 -1.40
C LYS A 400 -12.45 20.67 0.03
N ASP A 401 -13.43 19.79 0.27
CA ASP A 401 -14.14 19.72 1.54
C ASP A 401 -13.40 18.80 2.53
N GLU A 402 -13.57 19.04 3.83
CA GLU A 402 -13.02 18.21 4.90
C GLU A 402 -14.08 17.26 5.48
N PRO A 403 -13.76 15.99 5.79
CA PRO A 403 -12.47 15.30 5.58
C PRO A 403 -12.26 14.81 4.14
N GLY A 404 -13.16 15.17 3.21
CA GLY A 404 -13.20 14.65 1.85
C GLY A 404 -13.71 13.21 1.75
N GLY A 405 -13.87 12.76 0.50
CA GLY A 405 -14.20 11.38 0.17
C GLY A 405 -13.08 10.41 0.57
N PRO A 406 -13.41 9.12 0.79
CA PRO A 406 -12.41 8.10 1.04
C PRO A 406 -11.45 7.92 -0.14
N GLY A 407 -10.36 7.20 0.10
CA GLY A 407 -9.34 6.90 -0.89
C GLY A 407 -8.26 7.97 -0.97
N GLU A 408 -7.84 8.34 -2.17
CA GLU A 408 -6.69 9.24 -2.39
C GLU A 408 -6.81 10.58 -1.65
N SER A 409 -8.00 11.20 -1.63
CA SER A 409 -8.25 12.47 -0.96
C SER A 409 -7.85 12.42 0.52
N ARG A 410 -8.34 11.41 1.26
CA ARG A 410 -7.97 11.19 2.67
C ARG A 410 -6.51 10.83 2.86
N ARG A 411 -5.89 10.09 1.94
CA ARG A 411 -4.45 9.78 2.00
C ARG A 411 -3.61 11.05 1.89
N ILE A 412 -3.94 11.93 0.95
CA ILE A 412 -3.23 13.21 0.74
C ILE A 412 -3.35 14.08 1.98
N LYS A 413 -4.56 14.25 2.50
CA LYS A 413 -4.79 15.09 3.67
C LYS A 413 -4.15 14.52 4.93
N ALA A 414 -4.21 13.20 5.13
CA ALA A 414 -3.48 12.53 6.21
C ALA A 414 -1.97 12.74 6.07
N PHE A 415 -1.42 12.61 4.86
CA PHE A 415 0.00 12.83 4.61
C PHE A 415 0.42 14.26 4.94
N LYS A 416 -0.34 15.26 4.48
CA LYS A 416 -0.12 16.68 4.83
C LYS A 416 -0.17 16.89 6.35
N TRP A 417 -1.15 16.28 7.03
CA TRP A 417 -1.29 16.38 8.47
C TRP A 417 -0.09 15.77 9.22
N PHE A 418 0.33 14.55 8.88
CA PHE A 418 1.52 13.93 9.49
C PHE A 418 2.80 14.72 9.20
N CYS A 419 2.97 15.24 7.97
CA CYS A 419 4.10 16.11 7.63
C CYS A 419 4.12 17.38 8.51
N SER A 420 2.96 18.04 8.68
CA SER A 420 2.82 19.19 9.58
C SER A 420 3.16 18.83 11.03
N TYR A 421 2.64 17.70 11.53
CA TYR A 421 2.94 17.20 12.87
C TYR A 421 4.44 16.98 13.08
N PHE A 422 5.13 16.43 12.07
CA PHE A 422 6.58 16.22 12.12
C PHE A 422 7.41 17.47 11.79
N GLY A 423 6.77 18.62 11.50
CA GLY A 423 7.44 19.88 11.17
C GLY A 423 8.24 19.80 9.86
N VAL A 424 7.72 19.10 8.85
CA VAL A 424 8.37 18.93 7.54
C VAL A 424 7.40 19.24 6.40
N PRO A 425 7.88 19.72 5.24
CA PRO A 425 7.01 19.99 4.10
C PRO A 425 6.47 18.69 3.48
N ALA A 426 5.19 18.68 3.08
CA ALA A 426 4.61 17.57 2.32
C ALA A 426 5.17 17.48 0.88
N GLY A 427 5.46 18.64 0.28
CA GLY A 427 5.81 18.80 -1.13
C GLY A 427 4.71 19.54 -1.90
N ALA A 428 4.92 19.75 -3.20
CA ALA A 428 3.97 20.48 -4.04
C ALA A 428 2.69 19.66 -4.30
N ASP A 429 1.51 20.29 -4.18
CA ASP A 429 0.20 19.63 -4.30
C ASP A 429 0.06 18.80 -5.60
N LYS A 430 0.60 19.31 -6.71
CA LYS A 430 0.59 18.64 -8.04
C LYS A 430 1.12 17.20 -7.98
N VAL A 431 2.09 16.91 -7.11
CA VAL A 431 2.75 15.59 -7.00
C VAL A 431 2.34 14.83 -5.74
N LEU A 432 1.42 15.38 -4.95
CA LEU A 432 0.74 14.65 -3.89
C LEU A 432 -0.40 13.79 -4.42
N THR A 433 -0.88 14.06 -5.64
CA THR A 433 -1.89 13.23 -6.31
C THR A 433 -1.33 12.55 -7.56
N CYS A 434 -1.80 11.35 -7.87
CA CYS A 434 -1.58 10.64 -9.14
C CYS A 434 -2.64 10.93 -10.20
N LYS A 435 -3.61 11.81 -9.95
CA LYS A 435 -4.69 12.18 -10.89
C LYS A 435 -4.16 12.52 -12.28
N ASP A 436 -3.24 13.47 -12.33
CA ASP A 436 -2.65 13.99 -13.57
C ASP A 436 -1.41 13.21 -14.05
N MET A 437 -1.11 12.06 -13.44
CA MET A 437 -0.01 11.19 -13.84
C MET A 437 -0.28 10.60 -15.24
N PRO A 438 0.54 10.92 -16.27
CA PRO A 438 0.24 10.58 -17.67
C PRO A 438 0.18 9.08 -17.96
N VAL A 439 1.06 8.29 -17.35
CA VAL A 439 1.14 6.84 -17.55
C VAL A 439 1.01 6.16 -16.19
N LYS A 440 -0.12 5.45 -15.99
CA LYS A 440 -0.33 4.67 -14.76
C LYS A 440 0.62 3.47 -14.70
N LEU A 441 0.88 2.97 -13.49
CA LEU A 441 1.93 1.98 -13.23
C LEU A 441 1.76 0.69 -14.06
N ASP A 442 0.53 0.19 -14.21
CA ASP A 442 0.25 -1.04 -14.96
C ASP A 442 0.51 -0.92 -16.47
N ALA A 443 0.59 0.31 -16.99
CA ALA A 443 0.92 0.61 -18.37
C ALA A 443 2.43 0.80 -18.62
N LEU A 444 3.26 0.71 -17.57
CA LEU A 444 4.71 0.78 -17.70
C LEU A 444 5.23 -0.51 -18.34
N ARG A 445 6.24 -0.37 -19.22
CA ARG A 445 6.69 -1.46 -20.10
C ARG A 445 7.63 -2.46 -19.44
N TYR A 446 8.05 -2.26 -18.20
CA TYR A 446 8.97 -3.13 -17.47
C TYR A 446 8.25 -4.06 -16.46
N LYS A 447 7.08 -4.57 -16.83
CA LYS A 447 6.30 -5.57 -16.07
C LYS A 447 6.85 -6.99 -16.23
N TYR A 448 8.13 -7.16 -15.96
CA TYR A 448 8.82 -8.41 -16.21
C TYR A 448 8.59 -9.43 -15.08
N SER A 449 8.37 -10.68 -15.48
CA SER A 449 8.37 -11.83 -14.58
C SER A 449 9.23 -12.95 -15.16
N TYR A 450 9.74 -13.84 -14.31
CA TYR A 450 10.39 -15.06 -14.78
C TYR A 450 9.35 -16.05 -15.29
N GLN A 451 9.63 -16.60 -16.47
CA GLN A 451 8.82 -17.60 -17.17
C GLN A 451 9.76 -18.66 -17.75
N PRO A 452 9.26 -19.85 -18.14
CA PRO A 452 10.05 -20.79 -18.91
C PRO A 452 10.74 -20.07 -20.07
N ASP A 453 12.01 -20.34 -20.28
CA ASP A 453 12.72 -19.80 -21.43
C ASP A 453 12.22 -20.48 -22.70
N TRP A 454 11.20 -19.89 -23.31
CA TRP A 454 10.55 -20.39 -24.51
C TRP A 454 11.51 -20.58 -25.69
N SER A 455 12.69 -19.96 -25.66
CA SER A 455 13.71 -20.13 -26.69
C SER A 455 14.51 -21.44 -26.58
N SER A 456 14.47 -22.09 -25.41
CA SER A 456 15.20 -23.33 -25.08
C SER A 456 14.32 -24.51 -24.67
N THR A 457 13.03 -24.33 -24.36
CA THR A 457 12.16 -25.44 -23.90
C THR A 457 12.09 -26.63 -24.86
N TRP A 458 12.29 -26.41 -26.17
CA TRP A 458 12.25 -27.42 -27.22
C TRP A 458 13.60 -28.11 -27.49
N ARG A 459 14.66 -27.76 -26.74
CA ARG A 459 16.03 -28.28 -26.91
C ARG A 459 16.36 -29.38 -25.90
N GLU A 460 17.31 -30.25 -26.24
CA GLU A 460 17.87 -31.28 -25.36
C GLU A 460 18.92 -30.68 -24.41
N GLU A 461 18.48 -29.78 -23.55
CA GLU A 461 19.28 -29.14 -22.49
C GLU A 461 18.39 -28.87 -21.26
N PRO A 462 18.95 -28.72 -20.03
CA PRO A 462 18.12 -28.46 -18.84
C PRO A 462 17.18 -27.26 -19.01
N CYS A 463 15.93 -27.38 -18.57
CA CYS A 463 14.99 -26.28 -18.63
C CYS A 463 15.52 -25.06 -17.86
N ASN A 464 15.32 -23.89 -18.44
CA ASN A 464 15.70 -22.62 -17.84
C ASN A 464 14.51 -21.66 -17.79
N CYS A 465 14.67 -20.56 -17.06
CA CYS A 465 13.73 -19.45 -17.05
C CYS A 465 14.39 -18.14 -17.47
N ALA A 466 13.65 -17.33 -18.21
CA ALA A 466 14.07 -16.02 -18.68
C ALA A 466 13.02 -14.94 -18.35
N PRO A 467 13.40 -13.66 -18.25
CA PRO A 467 12.45 -12.56 -18.08
C PRO A 467 11.52 -12.44 -19.30
N ALA A 468 10.22 -12.38 -19.05
CA ALA A 468 9.19 -12.18 -20.07
C ALA A 468 8.42 -10.88 -19.80
N GLY A 469 8.02 -10.16 -20.86
CA GLY A 469 7.37 -8.83 -20.80
C GLY A 469 5.90 -8.82 -20.34
N TYR A 470 5.48 -9.82 -19.57
CA TYR A 470 4.14 -9.93 -19.02
C TYR A 470 4.19 -10.31 -17.54
N GLY A 471 3.15 -9.88 -16.81
CA GLY A 471 3.05 -10.09 -15.37
C GLY A 471 2.94 -11.57 -15.00
N GLY A 472 3.53 -11.93 -13.87
CA GLY A 472 3.54 -13.28 -13.31
C GLY A 472 3.98 -13.24 -11.84
N LEU A 473 3.81 -14.36 -11.13
CA LEU A 473 4.02 -14.43 -9.68
C LEU A 473 5.48 -14.39 -9.23
N ILE A 474 6.41 -14.68 -10.14
CA ILE A 474 7.85 -14.64 -9.86
C ILE A 474 8.42 -13.37 -10.49
N PRO A 475 8.67 -12.30 -9.73
CA PRO A 475 9.08 -11.03 -10.29
C PRO A 475 10.51 -11.11 -10.85
N TYR A 476 10.73 -10.40 -11.96
CA TYR A 476 12.07 -10.04 -12.41
C TYR A 476 12.27 -8.54 -12.17
N PHE A 477 13.32 -8.20 -11.44
CA PHE A 477 13.69 -6.83 -11.13
C PHE A 477 14.75 -6.36 -12.11
N ASP A 478 14.33 -5.68 -13.17
CA ASP A 478 15.24 -5.13 -14.17
C ASP A 478 16.20 -4.09 -13.52
N PRO A 479 17.53 -4.28 -13.64
CA PRO A 479 18.52 -3.37 -13.06
C PRO A 479 18.41 -1.92 -13.51
N ALA A 480 17.75 -1.64 -14.63
CA ALA A 480 17.49 -0.28 -15.11
C ALA A 480 16.36 0.43 -14.36
N TYR A 481 15.50 -0.30 -13.64
CA TYR A 481 14.28 0.24 -13.05
C TYR A 481 14.11 -0.02 -11.54
N TYR A 482 14.83 -1.00 -10.97
CA TYR A 482 14.68 -1.38 -9.57
C TYR A 482 15.99 -1.24 -8.76
N PRO A 483 15.90 -0.92 -7.46
CA PRO A 483 17.04 -0.90 -6.55
C PRO A 483 17.82 -2.23 -6.51
N GLN A 484 19.13 -2.14 -6.23
CA GLN A 484 20.06 -3.28 -6.31
C GLN A 484 19.70 -4.43 -5.35
N GLU A 485 19.14 -4.13 -4.19
CA GLU A 485 18.67 -5.12 -3.23
C GLU A 485 17.59 -6.06 -3.81
N PHE A 486 16.75 -5.57 -4.72
CA PHE A 486 15.76 -6.39 -5.41
C PHE A 486 16.38 -7.10 -6.61
N VAL A 487 17.27 -6.44 -7.35
CA VAL A 487 18.02 -7.04 -8.46
C VAL A 487 18.80 -8.28 -7.99
N GLN A 488 19.38 -8.24 -6.79
CA GLN A 488 20.09 -9.39 -6.19
C GLN A 488 19.18 -10.60 -5.93
N MET A 489 17.85 -10.43 -5.91
CA MET A 489 16.90 -11.53 -5.77
C MET A 489 16.65 -12.27 -7.09
N ASN A 490 17.08 -11.73 -8.23
CA ASN A 490 16.75 -12.27 -9.55
C ASN A 490 17.23 -13.71 -9.73
N GLU A 491 18.43 -14.07 -9.28
CA GLU A 491 18.91 -15.45 -9.44
C GLU A 491 18.08 -16.45 -8.62
N ARG A 492 17.73 -16.09 -7.38
CA ARG A 492 16.82 -16.91 -6.56
C ARG A 492 15.44 -17.03 -7.22
N ASN A 493 14.93 -15.95 -7.79
CA ASN A 493 13.65 -15.94 -8.50
C ASN A 493 13.70 -16.81 -9.77
N ARG A 494 14.80 -16.74 -10.54
CA ARG A 494 15.04 -17.60 -11.70
C ARG A 494 15.02 -19.07 -11.30
N LEU A 495 15.76 -19.45 -10.25
CA LEU A 495 15.80 -20.82 -9.74
C LEU A 495 14.43 -21.28 -9.23
N ARG A 496 13.66 -20.40 -8.59
CA ARG A 496 12.28 -20.69 -8.18
C ARG A 496 11.37 -20.96 -9.39
N CYS A 497 11.55 -20.22 -10.48
CA CYS A 497 10.84 -20.47 -11.73
C CYS A 497 11.24 -21.82 -12.32
N VAL A 498 12.54 -22.10 -12.43
CA VAL A 498 13.03 -23.39 -12.94
C VAL A 498 12.47 -24.55 -12.13
N ALA A 499 12.50 -24.46 -10.80
CA ALA A 499 11.91 -25.49 -9.93
C ALA A 499 10.42 -25.72 -10.24
N SER A 500 9.64 -24.65 -10.46
CA SER A 500 8.22 -24.79 -10.81
C SER A 500 7.97 -25.40 -12.19
N VAL A 501 8.89 -25.22 -13.14
CA VAL A 501 8.81 -25.83 -14.48
C VAL A 501 8.93 -27.34 -14.37
N TYR A 502 9.87 -27.84 -13.57
CA TYR A 502 10.06 -29.27 -13.35
C TYR A 502 8.97 -29.90 -12.49
N ASP A 503 8.54 -29.19 -11.44
CA ASP A 503 7.55 -29.71 -10.48
C ASP A 503 6.13 -29.73 -11.06
N ASN A 504 5.75 -28.74 -11.89
CA ASN A 504 4.45 -28.68 -12.54
C ASN A 504 4.53 -28.09 -13.96
N PRO A 505 5.09 -28.83 -14.94
CA PRO A 505 5.26 -28.35 -16.31
C PRO A 505 3.93 -28.01 -17.00
N SER A 506 2.85 -28.70 -16.63
CA SER A 506 1.52 -28.50 -17.20
C SER A 506 0.96 -27.10 -16.95
N MET A 507 1.36 -26.45 -15.85
CA MET A 507 1.02 -25.06 -15.54
C MET A 507 1.47 -24.09 -16.63
N TYR A 508 2.55 -24.43 -17.32
CA TYR A 508 3.14 -23.67 -18.42
C TYR A 508 2.78 -24.25 -19.79
N SER A 509 1.85 -25.20 -19.87
CA SER A 509 1.55 -25.98 -21.08
C SER A 509 2.75 -26.77 -21.62
N LEU A 510 3.70 -27.16 -20.75
CA LEU A 510 4.84 -28.00 -21.09
C LEU A 510 4.56 -29.48 -20.79
N ASN A 511 5.20 -30.36 -21.54
CA ASN A 511 5.17 -31.81 -21.34
C ASN A 511 6.41 -32.46 -21.99
N ASN A 512 6.73 -33.70 -21.59
CA ASN A 512 7.95 -34.39 -22.02
C ASN A 512 8.00 -34.69 -23.53
N PHE A 513 6.88 -34.64 -24.26
CA PHE A 513 6.84 -34.90 -25.70
C PHE A 513 7.21 -33.66 -26.52
N THR A 514 6.76 -32.48 -26.10
CA THR A 514 6.97 -31.22 -26.82
C THR A 514 8.04 -30.33 -26.19
N SER A 515 8.54 -30.71 -25.02
CA SER A 515 9.51 -29.93 -24.23
C SER A 515 10.65 -30.83 -23.76
N PRO A 516 11.60 -31.19 -24.64
CA PRO A 516 12.70 -32.10 -24.33
C PRO A 516 13.56 -31.65 -23.14
N CYS A 517 13.56 -30.35 -22.79
CA CYS A 517 14.31 -29.84 -21.65
C CYS A 517 13.92 -30.49 -20.31
N LEU A 518 12.69 -31.01 -20.20
CA LEU A 518 12.18 -31.67 -18.99
C LEU A 518 12.83 -33.03 -18.71
N ASN A 519 13.56 -33.58 -19.68
CA ASN A 519 14.21 -34.88 -19.55
C ASN A 519 15.64 -34.81 -18.98
N HIS A 520 16.10 -33.62 -18.57
CA HIS A 520 17.41 -33.32 -17.99
C HIS A 520 17.26 -32.76 -16.58
#